data_AF-G9ZNI1-F1
#
_entry.id   AF-G9ZNI1-F1
#
_cell.length_a   1.000
_cell.length_b   1.000
_cell.length_c   1.000
_cell.angle_alpha   90.00
_cell.angle_beta   90.00
_cell.angle_gamma   90.00
#
_symmetry.space_group_name_H-M   'P 1'
#
loop_
_entity.id
_entity.type
_entity.pdbx_description
1 polymer ?
#
loop_
_entity_poly.entity_id
_entity_poly.type
_entity_poly.pdbx_seq_one_letter_code
_entity_poly.pdbx_strand_id
1 'polypeptide(L)'
;MEWQGYSVLLDMFWLKKVISMNLSILISKSYGKLIAIHWVVTTISALTAIVFYPRLPTEVPTHFGFGTADSPGNKLSVFVLPIALILFGLVCSRRWIDRQYADLTIQNTLIKGLMMVLMVILWWGVAVVTMTYYRLAW
;
A
#
# COMPACT_ATOMS: atom_id res chain seq x y z
N MET A 1 -6.89 -42.95 -28.14
CA MET A 1 -6.16 -41.66 -28.13
C MET A 1 -6.96 -40.52 -27.48
N GLU A 2 -8.30 -40.48 -27.56
CA GLU A 2 -9.12 -39.43 -26.90
C GLU A 2 -8.97 -39.34 -25.37
N TRP A 3 -8.96 -40.47 -24.66
CA TRP A 3 -8.87 -40.52 -23.20
C TRP A 3 -7.60 -39.89 -22.61
N GLN A 4 -6.52 -39.89 -23.38
CA GLN A 4 -5.24 -39.29 -23.00
C GLN A 4 -5.35 -37.75 -22.98
N GLY A 5 -6.12 -37.16 -23.90
CA GLY A 5 -6.37 -35.72 -23.92
C GLY A 5 -7.18 -35.23 -22.71
N TYR A 6 -8.22 -35.98 -22.31
CA TYR A 6 -9.02 -35.64 -21.13
C TYR A 6 -8.23 -35.70 -19.82
N SER A 7 -7.32 -36.68 -19.67
CA SER A 7 -6.44 -36.77 -18.49
C SER A 7 -5.51 -35.56 -18.36
N VAL A 8 -4.89 -35.13 -19.46
CA VAL A 8 -3.99 -33.96 -19.47
C VAL A 8 -4.74 -32.67 -19.15
N LEU A 9 -5.95 -32.49 -19.67
CA LEU A 9 -6.77 -31.31 -19.37
C LEU A 9 -7.20 -31.26 -17.90
N LEU A 10 -7.54 -32.41 -17.32
CA LEU A 10 -7.86 -32.52 -15.89
C LEU A 10 -6.63 -32.19 -15.03
N ASP A 11 -5.45 -32.71 -15.37
CA ASP A 11 -4.22 -32.43 -14.65
C ASP A 11 -3.87 -30.94 -14.70
N MET A 12 -3.99 -30.31 -15.88
CA MET A 12 -3.79 -28.87 -16.03
C MET A 12 -4.80 -28.05 -15.21
N PHE A 13 -6.06 -28.49 -15.15
CA PHE A 13 -7.09 -27.84 -14.34
C PHE A 13 -6.78 -27.93 -12.85
N TRP A 14 -6.43 -29.12 -12.36
CA TRP A 14 -6.04 -29.33 -10.96
C TRP A 14 -4.79 -28.55 -10.59
N LEU A 15 -3.77 -28.53 -11.47
CA LEU A 15 -2.56 -27.75 -11.26
C LEU A 15 -2.87 -26.25 -11.12
N LYS A 16 -3.68 -25.68 -12.02
CA LYS A 16 -4.10 -24.27 -11.94
C LYS A 16 -4.83 -23.96 -10.63
N LYS A 17 -5.72 -24.86 -10.20
CA LYS A 17 -6.48 -24.71 -8.96
C LYS A 17 -5.57 -24.74 -7.72
N VAL A 18 -4.62 -25.67 -7.67
CA VAL A 18 -3.64 -25.79 -6.58
C VAL A 18 -2.74 -24.55 -6.51
N ILE A 19 -2.22 -24.10 -7.65
CA ILE A 19 -1.38 -22.89 -7.72
C ILE A 19 -2.16 -21.66 -7.23
N SER A 20 -3.41 -21.48 -7.69
CA SER A 20 -4.26 -20.36 -7.28
C SER A 20 -4.54 -20.38 -5.77
N MET A 21 -4.80 -21.55 -5.19
CA MET A 21 -5.04 -21.70 -3.76
C MET A 21 -3.80 -21.36 -2.93
N ASN A 22 -2.62 -21.88 -3.33
CA ASN A 22 -1.36 -21.59 -2.65
C ASN A 22 -1.00 -20.10 -2.70
N LEU A 23 -1.23 -19.43 -3.84
CA LEU A 23 -1.03 -17.99 -3.98
C LEU A 23 -1.96 -17.20 -3.06
N SER A 24 -3.23 -17.59 -2.99
CA SER A 24 -4.25 -16.95 -2.14
C SER A 24 -3.88 -17.02 -0.65
N ILE A 25 -3.35 -18.17 -0.21
CA ILE A 25 -2.85 -18.37 1.15
C ILE A 25 -1.64 -17.47 1.43
N LEU A 26 -0.67 -17.41 0.51
CA LEU A 26 0.53 -16.58 0.65
C LEU A 26 0.18 -15.09 0.75
N ILE A 27 -0.69 -14.61 -0.15
CA ILE A 27 -1.15 -13.21 -0.17
C ILE A 27 -1.88 -12.89 1.13
N SER A 28 -2.82 -13.73 1.56
CA SER A 28 -3.61 -13.47 2.78
C SER A 28 -2.75 -13.44 4.04
N LYS A 29 -1.73 -14.31 4.15
CA LYS A 29 -0.76 -14.29 5.26
C LYS A 29 0.11 -13.04 5.24
N SER A 30 0.58 -12.64 4.06
CA SER A 30 1.47 -11.48 3.89
C SER A 30 0.73 -10.16 4.09
N TYR A 31 -0.54 -10.10 3.71
CA TYR A 31 -1.38 -8.91 3.81
C TYR A 31 -1.43 -8.37 5.25
N GLY A 32 -1.71 -9.24 6.23
CA GLY A 32 -1.77 -8.83 7.63
C GLY A 32 -0.46 -8.20 8.14
N LYS A 33 0.69 -8.73 7.72
CA LYS A 33 2.01 -8.18 8.06
C LYS A 33 2.22 -6.81 7.43
N LEU A 34 1.84 -6.65 6.16
CA LEU A 34 1.94 -5.36 5.47
C LEU A 34 1.02 -4.30 6.08
N ILE A 35 -0.19 -4.66 6.53
CA ILE A 35 -1.04 -3.73 7.30
C ILE A 35 -0.34 -3.28 8.59
N ALA A 36 0.30 -4.20 9.32
CA ALA A 36 1.03 -3.82 10.52
C ALA A 36 2.18 -2.83 10.21
N ILE A 37 2.96 -3.11 9.15
CA ILE A 37 4.02 -2.20 8.68
C ILE A 37 3.43 -0.86 8.25
N HIS A 38 2.28 -0.85 7.58
CA HIS A 38 1.59 0.38 7.18
C HIS A 38 1.32 1.29 8.37
N TRP A 39 0.82 0.74 9.48
CA TRP A 39 0.56 1.51 10.69
C TRP A 39 1.84 2.02 11.35
N VAL A 40 2.95 1.27 11.28
CA VAL A 40 4.26 1.75 11.72
C VAL A 40 4.71 2.94 10.87
N VAL A 41 4.67 2.82 9.54
CA VAL A 41 5.02 3.91 8.61
C VAL A 41 4.13 5.13 8.84
N THR A 42 2.83 4.92 9.07
CA THR A 42 1.87 5.99 9.37
C THR A 42 2.23 6.74 10.64
N THR A 43 2.57 6.00 11.71
CA THR A 43 2.95 6.59 12.99
C THR A 43 4.25 7.39 12.87
N ILE A 44 5.26 6.83 12.22
CA ILE A 44 6.55 7.52 11.98
C ILE A 44 6.33 8.78 11.14
N SER A 45 5.52 8.70 10.08
CA SER A 45 5.19 9.82 9.21
C SER A 45 4.49 10.96 9.98
N ALA A 46 3.52 10.62 10.83
CA ALA A 46 2.83 11.60 11.68
C ALA A 46 3.78 12.29 12.67
N LEU A 47 4.63 11.51 13.37
CA LEU A 47 5.62 12.07 14.29
C LEU A 47 6.62 12.98 13.56
N THR A 48 7.07 12.55 12.39
CA THR A 48 8.00 13.33 11.56
C THR A 48 7.38 14.64 11.11
N ALA A 49 6.10 14.64 10.69
CA ALA A 49 5.38 15.86 10.33
C ALA A 49 5.28 16.85 11.50
N ILE A 50 5.01 16.37 12.72
CA ILE A 50 4.99 17.20 13.94
C ILE A 50 6.36 17.84 14.18
N VAL A 51 7.45 17.09 14.01
CA VAL A 51 8.83 17.58 14.19
C VAL A 51 9.23 18.58 13.10
N PHE A 52 8.77 18.38 11.86
CA PHE A 52 9.09 19.26 10.73
C PHE A 52 8.31 20.56 10.76
N TYR A 53 7.03 20.53 11.14
CA TYR A 53 6.13 21.68 11.09
C TYR A 53 6.69 23.01 11.67
N PRO A 54 7.32 23.05 12.86
CA PRO A 54 7.85 24.30 13.40
C PRO A 54 9.11 24.81 12.68
N ARG A 55 9.82 23.93 11.95
CA ARG A 55 11.07 24.23 11.25
C ARG A 55 10.88 24.56 9.77
N LEU A 56 9.75 24.17 9.20
CA LEU A 56 9.46 24.42 7.79
C LEU A 56 9.21 25.92 7.53
N PRO A 57 9.66 26.44 6.38
CA PRO A 57 9.29 27.77 5.92
C PRO A 57 7.77 27.91 5.75
N THR A 58 7.26 29.14 5.67
CA THR A 58 5.81 29.41 5.48
C THR A 58 5.26 28.77 4.21
N GLU A 59 6.10 28.72 3.17
CA GLU A 59 5.81 28.10 1.89
C GLU A 59 6.63 26.82 1.74
N VAL A 60 5.93 25.72 1.49
CA VAL A 60 6.51 24.41 1.23
C VAL A 60 5.99 23.87 -0.10
N PRO A 61 6.72 22.96 -0.75
CA PRO A 61 6.24 22.36 -1.97
C PRO A 61 4.97 21.52 -1.75
N THR A 62 4.02 21.63 -2.68
CA THR A 62 2.78 20.84 -2.68
C THR A 62 2.69 19.87 -3.86
N HIS A 63 3.45 20.11 -4.92
CA HIS A 63 3.61 19.19 -6.04
C HIS A 63 4.99 18.55 -5.99
N PHE A 64 5.04 17.22 -6.00
CA PHE A 64 6.26 16.43 -5.96
C PHE A 64 6.36 15.63 -7.27
N GLY A 65 7.17 16.12 -8.20
CA GLY A 65 7.51 15.39 -9.43
C GLY A 65 8.49 14.24 -9.15
N PHE A 66 9.29 13.85 -10.14
CA PHE A 66 10.39 12.89 -9.97
C PHE A 66 11.54 13.49 -9.12
N GLY A 67 11.28 13.80 -7.85
CA GLY A 67 12.24 14.32 -6.89
C GLY A 67 12.37 15.84 -6.83
N THR A 68 11.62 16.60 -7.63
CA THR A 68 11.59 18.06 -7.60
C THR A 68 10.23 18.58 -7.17
N ALA A 69 10.27 19.67 -6.42
CA ALA A 69 9.15 20.22 -5.69
C ALA A 69 8.84 21.59 -6.32
N ASP A 70 7.73 21.71 -7.05
CA ASP A 70 7.57 22.77 -8.08
C ASP A 70 6.29 23.61 -7.93
N SER A 71 5.72 23.67 -6.72
CA SER A 71 4.63 24.61 -6.45
C SER A 71 4.60 25.01 -4.98
N PRO A 72 4.68 26.31 -4.66
CA PRO A 72 4.61 26.78 -3.28
C PRO A 72 3.20 26.59 -2.75
N GLY A 73 3.08 26.06 -1.54
CA GLY A 73 1.84 26.00 -0.80
C GLY A 73 2.06 26.10 0.71
N ASN A 74 0.98 26.01 1.46
CA ASN A 74 1.01 26.29 2.89
C ASN A 74 1.76 25.18 3.66
N LYS A 75 2.63 25.55 4.61
CA LYS A 75 3.33 24.59 5.49
C LYS A 75 2.45 23.60 6.26
N LEU A 76 1.18 23.92 6.49
CA LEU A 76 0.18 22.97 7.03
C LEU A 76 0.01 21.72 6.17
N SER A 77 0.34 21.81 4.87
CA SER A 77 0.29 20.67 3.94
C SER A 77 1.18 19.50 4.37
N VAL A 78 2.17 19.71 5.25
CA VAL A 78 2.99 18.63 5.84
C VAL A 78 2.15 17.52 6.50
N PHE A 79 0.94 17.84 6.97
CA PHE A 79 0.02 16.89 7.60
C PHE A 79 -0.89 16.13 6.63
N VAL A 80 -0.98 16.55 5.37
CA VAL A 80 -1.84 15.90 4.36
C VAL A 80 -1.48 14.43 4.21
N LEU A 81 -0.19 14.14 4.12
CA LEU A 81 0.31 12.78 3.90
C LEU A 81 0.06 11.85 5.11
N PRO A 82 0.37 12.22 6.36
CA PRO A 82 -0.07 11.46 7.54
C PRO A 82 -1.58 11.19 7.58
N ILE A 83 -2.41 12.19 7.27
CA ILE A 83 -3.87 12.02 7.24
C ILE A 83 -4.28 11.03 6.14
N ALA A 84 -3.70 11.17 4.94
CA ALA A 84 -3.95 10.26 3.83
C ALA A 84 -3.55 8.81 4.17
N LEU A 85 -2.42 8.60 4.85
CA LEU A 85 -2.00 7.28 5.32
C LEU A 85 -3.01 6.68 6.31
N ILE A 86 -3.49 7.45 7.29
CA ILE A 86 -4.51 6.98 8.23
C ILE A 86 -5.77 6.53 7.48
N LEU A 87 -6.29 7.38 6.59
CA LEU A 87 -7.49 7.06 5.80
C LEU A 87 -7.27 5.81 4.94
N PHE A 88 -6.11 5.72 4.30
CA PHE A 88 -5.76 4.57 3.46
C PHE A 88 -5.67 3.28 4.27
N GLY A 89 -5.06 3.31 5.46
CA GLY A 89 -4.98 2.17 6.37
C GLY A 89 -6.34 1.66 6.83
N LEU A 90 -7.32 2.56 7.02
CA LEU A 90 -8.69 2.19 7.36
C LEU A 90 -9.40 1.49 6.19
N VAL A 91 -9.28 2.03 4.97
CA VAL A 91 -9.82 1.43 3.75
C VAL A 91 -9.20 0.06 3.47
N CYS A 92 -7.88 -0.07 3.71
CA CYS A 92 -7.15 -1.33 3.54
C CYS A 92 -7.30 -2.28 4.73
N SER A 93 -8.19 -2.02 5.69
CA SER A 93 -8.33 -2.94 6.82
C SER A 93 -8.77 -4.33 6.33
N ARG A 94 -8.05 -5.37 6.77
CA ARG A 94 -8.35 -6.76 6.41
C ARG A 94 -9.83 -7.11 6.66
N ARG A 95 -10.39 -6.60 7.77
CA ARG A 95 -11.79 -6.79 8.15
C ARG A 95 -12.77 -6.23 7.12
N TRP A 96 -12.43 -5.13 6.46
CA TRP A 96 -13.31 -4.53 5.45
C TRP A 96 -13.33 -5.39 4.18
N ILE A 97 -12.18 -5.84 3.71
CA ILE A 97 -12.06 -6.69 2.51
C ILE A 97 -12.70 -8.06 2.74
N ASP A 98 -12.39 -8.71 3.87
CA ASP A 98 -12.90 -10.06 4.18
C ASP A 98 -14.43 -10.08 4.44
N ARG A 99 -15.06 -8.92 4.68
CA ARG A 99 -16.53 -8.77 4.74
C ARG A 99 -17.19 -8.75 3.36
N GLN A 100 -16.51 -8.17 2.36
CA GLN A 100 -17.04 -8.05 1.00
C GLN A 100 -16.80 -9.33 0.18
N TYR A 101 -15.66 -9.98 0.41
CA TYR A 101 -15.24 -11.17 -0.33
C TYR A 101 -14.74 -12.23 0.63
N ALA A 102 -15.31 -13.44 0.56
CA ALA A 102 -14.87 -14.56 1.38
C ALA A 102 -13.35 -14.81 1.23
N ASP A 103 -12.70 -15.14 2.34
CA ASP A 103 -11.26 -15.37 2.38
C ASP A 103 -10.86 -16.48 1.39
N LEU A 104 -9.65 -16.36 0.81
CA LEU A 104 -9.10 -17.29 -0.18
C LEU A 104 -9.85 -17.39 -1.52
N THR A 105 -10.88 -16.57 -1.76
CA THR A 105 -11.45 -16.42 -3.11
C THR A 105 -10.50 -15.65 -4.03
N ILE A 106 -10.63 -15.86 -5.34
CA ILE A 106 -9.85 -15.12 -6.35
C ILE A 106 -10.07 -13.61 -6.22
N GLN A 107 -11.31 -13.16 -5.99
CA GLN A 107 -11.63 -11.73 -5.85
C GLN A 107 -10.95 -11.13 -4.61
N ASN A 108 -11.03 -11.80 -3.45
CA ASN A 108 -10.35 -11.38 -2.23
C ASN A 108 -8.83 -11.29 -2.43
N THR A 109 -8.26 -12.29 -3.10
CA THR A 109 -6.82 -12.38 -3.38
C THR A 109 -6.35 -11.27 -4.31
N LEU A 110 -7.09 -10.97 -5.38
CA LEU A 110 -6.77 -9.90 -6.31
C LEU A 110 -6.82 -8.52 -5.64
N ILE A 111 -7.85 -8.27 -4.81
CA ILE A 111 -7.99 -7.00 -4.09
C ILE A 111 -6.87 -6.84 -3.07
N LYS A 112 -6.58 -7.87 -2.27
CA LYS A 112 -5.44 -7.83 -1.33
C LYS A 112 -4.12 -7.59 -2.07
N GLY A 113 -3.89 -8.27 -3.19
CA GLY A 113 -2.72 -8.07 -4.04
C GLY A 113 -2.59 -6.64 -4.57
N LEU A 114 -3.67 -6.07 -5.11
CA LEU A 114 -3.72 -4.69 -5.57
C LEU A 114 -3.40 -3.71 -4.43
N MET A 115 -4.04 -3.87 -3.27
CA MET A 115 -3.82 -3.01 -2.11
C MET A 115 -2.38 -3.11 -1.58
N MET A 116 -1.75 -4.29 -1.63
CA MET A 116 -0.33 -4.45 -1.27
C MET A 116 0.58 -3.65 -2.20
N VAL A 117 0.34 -3.68 -3.51
CA VAL A 117 1.14 -2.92 -4.49
C VAL A 117 0.96 -1.42 -4.25
N LEU A 118 -0.29 -0.97 -4.06
CA LEU A 118 -0.59 0.44 -3.76
C LEU A 118 0.06 0.90 -2.46
N MET A 119 0.12 0.06 -1.42
CA MET A 119 0.84 0.38 -0.18
C MET A 119 2.31 0.67 -0.41
N VAL A 120 2.99 -0.17 -1.19
CA VAL A 120 4.43 0.00 -1.45
C VAL A 120 4.69 1.29 -2.23
N ILE A 121 3.86 1.58 -3.25
CA ILE A 121 3.95 2.83 -4.01
C ILE A 121 3.71 4.04 -3.09
N LEU A 122 2.72 3.96 -2.21
CA LEU A 122 2.41 5.03 -1.27
C LEU A 122 3.57 5.26 -0.30
N TRP A 123 4.16 4.20 0.27
CA TRP A 123 5.32 4.32 1.17
C TRP A 123 6.54 4.91 0.47
N TRP A 124 6.76 4.58 -0.80
CA TRP A 124 7.79 5.23 -1.61
C TRP A 124 7.53 6.75 -1.72
N GLY A 125 6.30 7.15 -2.02
CA GLY A 125 5.89 8.56 -2.03
C GLY A 125 6.15 9.25 -0.69
N VAL A 126 5.86 8.56 0.43
CA VAL A 126 6.14 9.08 1.77
C VAL A 126 7.62 9.34 1.98
N ALA A 127 8.48 8.41 1.57
CA ALA A 127 9.92 8.56 1.69
C ALA A 127 10.43 9.78 0.91
N VAL A 128 9.97 9.96 -0.33
CA VAL A 128 10.33 11.11 -1.17
C VAL A 128 9.91 12.43 -0.52
N VAL A 129 8.65 12.56 -0.12
CA VAL A 129 8.13 13.80 0.51
C VAL A 129 8.86 14.12 1.81
N THR A 130 9.09 13.10 2.64
CA THR A 130 9.80 13.25 3.92
C THR A 130 11.23 13.75 3.70
N MET A 131 11.93 13.22 2.71
CA MET A 131 13.28 13.68 2.35
C MET A 131 13.29 15.13 1.86
N THR A 132 12.29 15.54 1.08
CA THR A 132 12.16 16.94 0.65
C THR A 132 11.95 17.88 1.85
N TYR A 133 11.04 17.54 2.77
CA TYR A 133 10.81 18.37 3.95
C TYR A 133 11.99 18.37 4.92
N TYR A 134 12.73 17.27 5.03
CA TYR A 134 13.97 17.24 5.80
C TYR A 134 14.98 18.28 5.29
N ARG A 135 15.22 18.35 3.97
CA ARG A 135 16.12 19.32 3.33
C ARG A 135 15.67 20.79 3.42
N LEU A 136 14.38 21.02 3.72
CA LEU A 136 13.84 22.37 3.89
C LEU A 136 13.87 22.81 5.36
N ALA A 137 13.81 21.85 6.28
CA ALA A 137 13.85 22.11 7.72
C ALA A 137 15.27 22.17 8.28
N TRP A 138 16.27 21.60 7.58
CA TRP A 138 17.70 21.63 7.88
C TRP A 138 18.51 21.69 6.59
#